data_AF-A0AA96QKT8-F1
#
_entry.id   AF-A0AA96QKT8-F1
#
_cell.length_a   1.000
_cell.length_b   1.000
_cell.length_c   1.000
_cell.angle_alpha   90.00
_cell.angle_beta   90.00
_cell.angle_gamma   90.00
#
_symmetry.space_group_name_H-M   'P 1'
#
loop_
_entity.id
_entity.type
_entity.pdbx_description
1 polymer ?
#
loop_
_entity_poly.entity_id
_entity_poly.type
_entity_poly.pdbx_seq_one_letter_code
_entity_poly.pdbx_strand_id
1 'polypeptide(L)'
;MSSTGPTPQPPPPAPSPAVERANRMSAANMLRSMVPLVVICLALVGWMTFQQSGVDSVREVDPASTVQLAAARADYPVVAPADLPEGYRPTSARTDAGGAQAGDPVTLEIGYLTPSAEYAGFVVSDDARDDAVDGVLGGAQDGGTVDVGGQAWTRATTQRGETVLSRAADGVTVLVTGSATDEELATVAAAVRPYSG
;
A
#
# COMPACT_ATOMS: atom_id res chain seq x y z
N MET A 1 -21.63 -14.08 -82.70
CA MET A 1 -22.52 -14.50 -81.61
C MET A 1 -21.99 -15.82 -81.08
N SER A 2 -21.66 -15.87 -79.78
CA SER A 2 -21.89 -16.98 -78.86
C SER A 2 -20.88 -16.96 -77.71
N SER A 3 -21.33 -16.41 -76.57
CA SER A 3 -20.81 -16.70 -75.23
C SER A 3 -21.00 -18.18 -74.88
N THR A 4 -20.04 -18.77 -74.16
CA THR A 4 -20.18 -19.93 -73.26
C THR A 4 -18.84 -19.98 -72.51
N GLY A 5 -18.65 -19.83 -71.20
CA GLY A 5 -19.43 -20.02 -69.98
C GLY A 5 -18.38 -20.51 -68.94
N PRO A 6 -18.36 -20.04 -67.67
CA PRO A 6 -17.32 -20.46 -66.73
C PRO A 6 -17.47 -21.96 -66.41
N THR A 7 -16.38 -22.71 -66.53
CA THR A 7 -16.34 -24.14 -66.20
C THR A 7 -16.57 -24.31 -64.69
N PRO A 8 -17.47 -25.20 -64.23
CA PRO A 8 -17.75 -25.38 -62.82
C PRO A 8 -16.55 -26.00 -62.11
N GLN A 9 -16.06 -25.31 -61.07
CA GLN A 9 -14.99 -25.78 -60.20
C GLN A 9 -15.53 -26.95 -59.33
N PRO A 10 -14.83 -28.10 -59.28
CA PRO A 10 -15.30 -29.25 -58.50
C PRO A 10 -15.33 -28.92 -56.99
N PRO A 11 -16.31 -29.45 -56.23
CA PRO A 11 -16.43 -29.16 -54.80
C PRO A 11 -15.21 -29.72 -54.04
N PRO A 12 -14.76 -29.03 -52.97
CA PRO A 12 -13.60 -29.44 -52.20
C PRO A 12 -13.81 -30.83 -51.59
N PRO A 13 -12.79 -31.71 -51.58
CA PRO A 13 -12.92 -33.06 -51.04
C PRO A 13 -13.20 -33.00 -49.52
N ALA A 14 -14.15 -33.81 -49.07
CA ALA A 14 -14.43 -33.97 -47.64
C ALA A 14 -13.21 -34.56 -46.90
N PRO A 15 -12.90 -34.09 -45.68
CA PRO A 15 -11.77 -34.59 -44.91
C PRO A 15 -11.92 -36.10 -44.64
N SER A 16 -10.85 -36.87 -44.86
CA SER A 16 -10.91 -38.32 -44.73
C SER A 16 -10.87 -38.77 -43.25
N PRO A 17 -11.63 -39.81 -42.87
CA PRO A 17 -11.72 -40.28 -41.48
C PRO A 17 -10.38 -40.80 -40.91
N ALA A 18 -9.41 -41.10 -41.76
CA ALA A 18 -8.05 -41.42 -41.37
C ALA A 18 -7.29 -40.20 -40.82
N VAL A 19 -7.46 -39.03 -41.44
CA VAL A 19 -6.85 -37.77 -41.01
C VAL A 19 -7.46 -37.31 -39.68
N GLU A 20 -8.77 -37.50 -39.50
CA GLU A 20 -9.45 -37.16 -38.25
C GLU A 20 -8.99 -38.03 -37.07
N ARG A 21 -8.81 -39.35 -37.26
CA ARG A 21 -8.24 -40.23 -36.21
C ARG A 21 -6.78 -39.92 -35.91
N ALA A 22 -5.97 -39.63 -36.93
CA ALA A 22 -4.57 -39.25 -36.74
C ALA A 22 -4.45 -37.92 -35.97
N ASN A 23 -5.29 -36.93 -36.29
CA ASN A 23 -5.37 -35.67 -35.55
C ASN A 23 -5.85 -35.88 -34.11
N ARG A 24 -6.83 -36.75 -33.87
CA ARG A 24 -7.32 -37.05 -32.51
C ARG A 24 -6.27 -37.75 -31.65
N MET A 25 -5.48 -38.65 -32.25
CA MET A 25 -4.33 -39.26 -31.58
C MET A 25 -3.23 -38.24 -31.30
N SER A 26 -2.93 -37.36 -32.25
CA SER A 26 -1.92 -36.30 -32.09
C SER A 26 -2.33 -35.29 -31.01
N ALA A 27 -3.59 -34.83 -31.02
CA ALA A 27 -4.15 -33.95 -30.01
C ALA A 27 -4.20 -34.62 -28.62
N ALA A 28 -4.60 -35.90 -28.54
CA ALA A 28 -4.59 -36.65 -27.29
C ALA A 28 -3.17 -36.87 -26.75
N ASN A 29 -2.17 -37.03 -27.63
CA ASN A 29 -0.78 -37.22 -27.24
C ASN A 29 -0.11 -35.89 -26.85
N MET A 30 -0.45 -34.79 -27.54
CA MET A 30 -0.05 -33.43 -27.17
C MET A 30 -0.66 -33.02 -25.83
N LEU A 31 -1.95 -33.29 -25.62
CA LEU A 31 -2.61 -33.01 -24.35
C LEU A 31 -2.01 -33.85 -23.21
N ARG A 32 -1.72 -35.13 -23.45
CA ARG A 32 -1.00 -35.98 -22.47
C ARG A 32 0.40 -35.48 -22.14
N SER A 33 1.07 -34.84 -23.09
CA SER A 33 2.43 -34.30 -22.88
C SER A 33 2.40 -32.91 -22.21
N MET A 34 1.34 -32.15 -22.40
CA MET A 34 1.16 -30.83 -21.80
C MET A 34 0.68 -30.89 -20.35
N VAL A 35 -0.19 -31.86 -20.01
CA VAL A 35 -0.73 -31.99 -18.65
C VAL A 35 0.36 -32.11 -17.57
N PRO A 36 1.42 -32.95 -17.71
CA PRO A 36 2.51 -33.01 -16.74
C PRO A 36 3.25 -31.68 -16.59
N LEU A 37 3.50 -30.99 -17.70
CA LEU A 37 4.18 -29.69 -17.69
C LEU A 37 3.35 -28.64 -16.94
N VAL A 38 2.04 -28.56 -17.21
CA VAL A 38 1.13 -27.64 -16.51
C VAL A 38 1.07 -27.97 -15.02
N VAL A 39 0.98 -29.26 -14.65
CA VAL A 39 0.99 -29.67 -13.24
C VAL A 39 2.30 -29.28 -12.55
N ILE A 40 3.44 -29.47 -13.21
CA ILE A 40 4.74 -29.03 -12.69
C ILE A 40 4.78 -27.51 -12.55
N CYS A 41 4.31 -26.75 -13.53
CA CYS A 41 4.22 -25.29 -13.43
C CYS A 41 3.33 -24.85 -12.28
N LEU A 42 2.15 -25.45 -12.10
CA LEU A 42 1.24 -25.14 -10.99
C LEU A 42 1.85 -25.53 -9.64
N ALA A 43 2.58 -26.65 -9.56
CA ALA A 43 3.28 -27.06 -8.36
C ALA A 43 4.42 -26.09 -8.01
N LEU A 44 5.19 -25.62 -9.02
CA LEU A 44 6.23 -24.63 -8.83
C LEU A 44 5.67 -23.28 -8.39
N VAL A 45 4.58 -22.82 -9.02
CA VAL A 45 3.90 -21.59 -8.63
C VAL A 45 3.34 -21.73 -7.21
N GLY A 46 2.65 -22.83 -6.90
CA GLY A 46 2.11 -23.12 -5.57
C GLY A 46 3.19 -23.24 -4.50
N TRP A 47 4.33 -23.84 -4.83
CA TRP A 47 5.49 -23.93 -3.94
C TRP A 47 6.15 -22.56 -3.73
N MET A 48 6.26 -21.75 -4.78
CA MET A 48 6.83 -20.41 -4.72
C MET A 48 5.93 -19.47 -3.91
N THR A 49 4.61 -19.52 -4.09
CA THR A 49 3.65 -18.76 -3.29
C THR A 49 3.65 -19.23 -1.84
N PHE A 50 3.71 -20.54 -1.59
CA PHE A 50 3.79 -21.09 -0.23
C PHE A 50 5.08 -20.69 0.49
N GLN A 51 6.24 -20.71 -0.19
CA GLN A 51 7.49 -20.21 0.39
C GLN A 51 7.47 -18.70 0.63
N GLN A 52 6.89 -17.92 -0.27
CA GLN A 52 6.72 -16.47 -0.09
C GLN A 52 5.79 -16.12 1.08
N SER A 53 4.80 -16.97 1.36
CA SER A 53 3.87 -16.79 2.47
C SER A 53 4.54 -16.92 3.86
N GLY A 54 5.76 -17.47 3.93
CA GLY A 54 6.49 -17.70 5.19
C GLY A 54 7.65 -16.73 5.47
N VAL A 55 7.96 -15.82 4.55
CA VAL A 55 8.98 -14.78 4.75
C VAL A 55 8.25 -13.47 5.03
N ASP A 56 8.07 -13.14 6.31
CA ASP A 56 7.61 -11.82 6.73
C ASP A 56 8.73 -10.82 6.39
N SER A 57 8.75 -10.37 5.12
CA SER A 57 9.83 -9.56 4.54
C SER A 57 9.78 -8.10 5.01
N VAL A 58 8.89 -7.78 5.94
CA VAL A 58 8.67 -6.44 6.45
C VAL A 58 9.80 -6.15 7.42
N ARG A 59 10.72 -5.28 7.01
CA ARG A 59 11.80 -4.82 7.86
C ARG A 59 11.25 -3.83 8.88
N GLU A 60 11.11 -4.29 10.11
CA GLU A 60 10.81 -3.41 11.23
C GLU A 60 12.00 -2.49 11.55
N VAL A 61 11.69 -1.26 11.95
CA VAL A 61 12.65 -0.28 12.43
C VAL A 61 12.26 0.17 13.83
N ASP A 62 13.25 0.54 14.64
CA ASP A 62 12.99 1.17 15.93
C ASP A 62 12.88 2.70 15.75
N PRO A 63 11.71 3.32 15.99
CA PRO A 63 11.55 4.77 15.85
C PRO A 63 12.17 5.55 17.02
N ALA A 64 12.57 4.91 18.12
CA ALA A 64 12.93 5.60 19.37
C ALA A 64 14.05 6.64 19.21
N SER A 65 15.12 6.32 18.48
CA SER A 65 16.21 7.27 18.24
C SER A 65 15.78 8.47 17.39
N THR A 66 14.87 8.25 16.44
CA THR A 66 14.33 9.31 15.57
C THR A 66 13.41 10.23 16.36
N VAL A 67 12.53 9.66 17.19
CA VAL A 67 11.64 10.42 18.08
C VAL A 67 12.45 11.22 19.10
N GLN A 68 13.47 10.61 19.70
CA GLN A 68 14.36 11.29 20.63
C GLN A 68 15.10 12.47 19.98
N LEU A 69 15.60 12.28 18.75
CA LEU A 69 16.28 13.35 18.02
C LEU A 69 15.31 14.50 17.70
N ALA A 70 14.10 14.20 17.24
CA ALA A 70 13.07 15.21 17.00
C ALA A 70 12.74 15.97 18.29
N ALA A 71 12.48 15.25 19.39
CA ALA A 71 12.17 15.83 20.70
C ALA A 71 13.30 16.70 21.27
N ALA A 72 14.56 16.41 20.92
CA ALA A 72 15.70 17.19 21.36
C ALA A 72 15.89 18.51 20.58
N ARG A 73 15.25 18.66 19.41
CA ARG A 73 15.45 19.82 18.51
C ARG A 73 14.19 20.64 18.26
N ALA A 74 13.02 20.02 18.35
CA ALA A 74 11.74 20.69 18.15
C ALA A 74 11.49 21.74 19.24
N ASP A 75 10.95 22.88 18.84
CA ASP A 75 10.51 23.94 19.75
C ASP A 75 9.08 23.69 20.30
N TYR A 76 8.56 22.49 20.10
CA TYR A 76 7.23 22.06 20.52
C TYR A 76 7.28 20.70 21.26
N PRO A 77 6.29 20.40 22.12
CA PRO A 77 6.21 19.09 22.78
C PRO A 77 5.90 18.00 21.76
N VAL A 78 6.94 17.25 21.35
CA VAL A 78 6.80 16.16 20.38
C VAL A 78 5.84 15.09 20.90
N VAL A 79 4.96 14.65 20.02
CA VAL A 79 4.04 13.54 20.24
C VAL A 79 4.39 12.41 19.26
N ALA A 80 4.11 11.17 19.65
CA ALA A 80 4.26 10.02 18.78
C ALA A 80 3.23 8.94 19.15
N PRO A 81 2.80 8.09 18.20
CA PRO A 81 2.03 6.90 18.53
C PRO A 81 2.82 5.97 19.45
N ALA A 82 2.20 5.53 20.55
CA ALA A 82 2.77 4.58 21.51
C ALA A 82 1.71 3.55 21.93
N ASP A 83 2.15 2.39 22.41
CA ASP A 83 1.27 1.31 22.89
C ASP A 83 0.22 0.86 21.85
N LEU A 84 0.62 0.80 20.57
CA LEU A 84 -0.24 0.28 19.51
C LEU A 84 -0.57 -1.21 19.75
N PRO A 85 -1.77 -1.67 19.33
CA PRO A 85 -2.11 -3.09 19.38
C PRO A 85 -1.12 -3.96 18.60
N GLU A 86 -1.11 -5.26 18.89
CA GLU A 86 -0.32 -6.23 18.13
C GLU A 86 -0.63 -6.17 16.63
N GLY A 87 0.41 -6.31 15.81
CA GLY A 87 0.32 -6.32 14.34
C GLY A 87 0.62 -4.98 13.67
N TYR A 88 0.65 -3.87 14.41
CA TYR A 88 1.19 -2.60 13.92
C TYR A 88 2.72 -2.63 13.97
N ARG A 89 3.34 -2.66 12.79
CA ARG A 89 4.79 -2.78 12.65
C ARG A 89 5.39 -1.46 12.14
N PRO A 90 6.25 -0.77 12.90
CA PRO A 90 6.96 0.41 12.38
C PRO A 90 7.91 0.00 11.25
N THR A 91 7.70 0.53 10.05
CA THR A 91 8.48 0.21 8.84
C THR A 91 9.40 1.35 8.42
N SER A 92 9.12 2.57 8.86
CA SER A 92 9.95 3.74 8.63
C SER A 92 9.84 4.74 9.79
N ALA A 93 10.94 5.45 10.05
CA ALA A 93 10.96 6.59 10.96
C ALA A 93 11.97 7.60 10.44
N ARG A 94 11.54 8.84 10.23
CA ARG A 94 12.38 9.92 9.68
C ARG A 94 12.11 11.23 10.39
N THR A 95 13.14 12.06 10.45
CA THR A 95 13.03 13.43 10.93
C THR A 95 14.08 14.29 10.24
N ASP A 96 13.75 15.56 10.01
CA ASP A 96 14.66 16.60 9.50
C ASP A 96 15.54 17.21 10.60
N ALA A 97 15.26 16.90 11.88
CA ALA A 97 16.00 17.40 13.05
C ALA A 97 17.52 17.16 13.00
N GLY A 98 17.98 16.17 12.22
CA GLY A 98 19.41 15.92 12.01
C GLY A 98 20.14 17.04 11.25
N GLY A 99 19.42 17.78 10.40
CA GLY A 99 19.92 18.94 9.66
C GLY A 99 19.49 20.29 10.23
N ALA A 100 18.47 20.31 11.10
CA ALA A 100 17.91 21.51 11.71
C ALA A 100 18.92 22.25 12.62
N GLN A 101 18.95 23.56 12.50
CA GLN A 101 19.57 24.49 13.45
C GLN A 101 18.58 24.85 14.57
N ALA A 102 19.06 25.58 15.57
CA ALA A 102 18.17 26.05 16.64
C ALA A 102 17.16 27.05 16.07
N GLY A 103 15.86 26.80 16.28
CA GLY A 103 14.77 27.61 15.74
C GLY A 103 14.30 27.23 14.34
N ASP A 104 14.90 26.20 13.72
CA ASP A 104 14.36 25.62 12.49
C ASP A 104 13.17 24.71 12.83
N PRO A 105 12.14 24.64 11.96
CA PRO A 105 11.03 23.72 12.15
C PRO A 105 11.51 22.28 12.15
N VAL A 106 10.77 21.43 12.86
CA VAL A 106 11.07 20.01 12.98
C VAL A 106 9.87 19.18 12.59
N THR A 107 10.05 18.33 11.60
CA THR A 107 9.10 17.33 11.16
C THR A 107 9.55 15.94 11.62
N LEU A 108 8.62 15.17 12.19
CA LEU A 108 8.77 13.76 12.53
C LEU A 108 7.72 12.95 11.78
N GLU A 109 8.15 11.89 11.11
CA GLU A 109 7.26 10.97 10.41
C GLU A 109 7.57 9.53 10.80
N ILE A 110 6.51 8.74 11.01
CA ILE A 110 6.62 7.32 11.32
C ILE A 110 5.62 6.56 10.46
N GLY A 111 6.10 5.58 9.68
CA GLY A 111 5.27 4.70 8.88
C GLY A 111 5.05 3.36 9.56
N TYR A 112 3.81 2.90 9.56
CA TYR A 112 3.40 1.61 10.10
C TYR A 112 2.80 0.74 9.00
N LEU A 113 3.08 -0.56 9.08
CA LEU A 113 2.29 -1.58 8.41
C LEU A 113 1.24 -2.08 9.41
N THR A 114 -0.03 -2.02 9.03
CA THR A 114 -1.16 -2.40 9.88
C THR A 114 -1.37 -3.92 9.91
N PRO A 115 -2.22 -4.44 10.83
CA PRO A 115 -2.59 -5.86 10.84
C PRO A 115 -3.20 -6.34 9.51
N SER A 116 -3.88 -5.45 8.77
CA SER A 116 -4.42 -5.74 7.44
C SER A 116 -3.38 -5.65 6.31
N ALA A 117 -2.09 -5.48 6.64
CA ALA A 117 -0.99 -5.29 5.71
C ALA A 117 -1.10 -4.04 4.82
N GLU A 118 -1.73 -2.98 5.36
CA GLU A 118 -1.85 -1.68 4.71
C GLU A 118 -0.97 -0.62 5.39
N TYR A 119 -0.76 0.51 4.73
CA TYR A 119 0.11 1.56 5.24
C TYR A 119 -0.67 2.57 6.09
N ALA A 120 -0.14 2.89 7.26
CA ALA A 120 -0.57 4.01 8.10
C ALA A 120 0.64 4.90 8.43
N GLY A 121 0.64 6.14 7.94
CA GLY A 121 1.68 7.13 8.22
C GLY A 121 1.22 8.12 9.29
N PHE A 122 2.07 8.37 10.26
CA PHE A 122 1.96 9.44 11.25
C PHE A 122 2.94 10.56 10.91
N VAL A 123 2.50 11.81 11.00
CA VAL A 123 3.33 13.00 10.84
C VAL A 123 3.02 13.99 11.95
N VAL A 124 4.05 14.62 12.49
CA VAL A 124 3.94 15.83 13.32
C VAL A 124 4.97 16.87 12.85
N SER A 125 4.54 18.12 12.71
CA SER A 125 5.41 19.23 12.29
C SER A 125 4.87 20.56 12.82
N ASP A 126 5.75 21.50 13.12
CA ASP A 126 5.45 22.91 13.38
C ASP A 126 5.53 23.80 12.12
N ASP A 127 5.81 23.21 10.95
CA ASP A 127 5.69 23.89 9.66
C ASP A 127 4.53 23.33 8.83
N ALA A 128 3.44 24.09 8.74
CA ALA A 128 2.29 23.73 7.93
C ALA A 128 2.60 23.70 6.41
N ARG A 129 3.73 24.26 5.98
CA ARG A 129 4.19 24.24 4.58
C ARG A 129 5.17 23.11 4.30
N ASP A 130 5.54 22.32 5.31
CA ASP A 130 6.35 21.14 5.12
C ASP A 130 5.67 20.20 4.11
N ASP A 131 6.44 19.61 3.20
CA ASP A 131 5.92 18.73 2.16
C ASP A 131 5.15 17.53 2.73
N ALA A 132 5.51 17.05 3.94
CA ALA A 132 4.81 15.96 4.62
C ALA A 132 3.43 16.39 5.17
N VAL A 133 3.21 17.69 5.38
CA VAL A 133 1.94 18.26 5.81
C VAL A 133 1.13 18.75 4.62
N ASP A 134 1.66 19.69 3.84
CA ASP A 134 0.98 20.30 2.70
C ASP A 134 0.75 19.29 1.57
N GLY A 135 1.66 18.33 1.37
CA GLY A 135 1.46 17.25 0.40
C GLY A 135 0.27 16.34 0.70
N VAL A 136 -0.18 16.28 1.96
CA VAL A 136 -1.34 15.49 2.40
C VAL A 136 -2.59 16.34 2.52
N LEU A 137 -2.50 17.50 3.16
CA LEU A 137 -3.63 18.38 3.46
C LEU A 137 -3.95 19.35 2.33
N GLY A 138 -2.97 19.65 1.46
CA GLY A 138 -3.10 20.54 0.31
C GLY A 138 -4.16 20.05 -0.67
N GLY A 139 -5.33 20.68 -0.61
CA GLY A 139 -6.48 20.30 -1.44
C GLY A 139 -7.23 19.06 -0.96
N ALA A 140 -6.99 18.59 0.27
CA ALA A 140 -7.84 17.60 0.92
C ALA A 140 -9.25 18.17 1.13
N GLN A 141 -10.26 17.33 0.91
CA GLN A 141 -11.67 17.67 1.06
C GLN A 141 -12.11 17.39 2.49
N ASP A 142 -12.52 18.44 3.21
CA ASP A 142 -12.98 18.31 4.59
C ASP A 142 -14.22 17.41 4.69
N GLY A 143 -14.13 16.40 5.54
CA GLY A 143 -15.18 15.43 5.87
C GLY A 143 -15.80 15.65 7.26
N GLY A 144 -15.37 16.69 7.98
CA GLY A 144 -15.88 17.08 9.29
C GLY A 144 -15.06 16.55 10.47
N THR A 145 -15.51 16.86 11.68
CA THR A 145 -14.82 16.49 12.92
C THR A 145 -15.26 15.13 13.44
N VAL A 146 -14.29 14.33 13.90
CA VAL A 146 -14.47 13.02 14.55
C VAL A 146 -13.70 12.98 15.87
N ASP A 147 -14.27 12.33 16.88
CA ASP A 147 -13.56 12.07 18.15
C ASP A 147 -12.78 10.76 18.04
N VAL A 148 -11.46 10.82 18.26
CA VAL A 148 -10.58 9.66 18.23
C VAL A 148 -9.64 9.73 19.43
N GLY A 149 -9.69 8.72 20.29
CA GLY A 149 -8.88 8.66 21.51
C GLY A 149 -9.20 9.77 22.53
N GLY A 150 -10.43 10.31 22.52
CA GLY A 150 -10.82 11.43 23.38
C GLY A 150 -10.28 12.79 22.94
N GLN A 151 -9.81 12.90 21.69
CA GLN A 151 -9.36 14.13 21.08
C GLN A 151 -10.14 14.38 19.80
N ALA A 152 -10.41 15.65 19.49
CA ALA A 152 -11.07 16.05 18.26
C ALA A 152 -10.06 16.03 17.09
N TRP A 153 -10.41 15.31 16.03
CA TRP A 153 -9.67 15.25 14.77
C TRP A 153 -10.56 15.73 13.64
N THR A 154 -9.98 16.44 12.69
CA THR A 154 -10.61 16.71 11.40
C THR A 154 -10.34 15.53 10.49
N ARG A 155 -11.40 14.92 9.99
CA ARG A 155 -11.32 13.92 8.94
C ARG A 155 -11.41 14.63 7.60
N ALA A 156 -10.52 14.30 6.68
CA ALA A 156 -10.59 14.77 5.30
C ALA A 156 -10.23 13.63 4.33
N THR A 157 -10.55 13.82 3.05
CA THR A 157 -10.16 12.93 1.97
C THR A 157 -9.11 13.62 1.12
N THR A 158 -7.92 13.02 0.99
CA THR A 158 -6.83 13.57 0.17
C THR A 158 -7.20 13.57 -1.32
N GLN A 159 -6.43 14.26 -2.15
CA GLN A 159 -6.63 14.23 -3.61
C GLN A 159 -6.49 12.82 -4.23
N ARG A 160 -5.82 11.90 -3.52
CA ARG A 160 -5.66 10.50 -3.93
C ARG A 160 -6.82 9.60 -3.48
N GLY A 161 -7.80 10.15 -2.76
CA GLY A 161 -8.92 9.39 -2.22
C GLY A 161 -8.61 8.66 -0.91
N GLU A 162 -7.48 8.97 -0.27
CA GLU A 162 -7.09 8.39 1.02
C GLU A 162 -7.71 9.19 2.18
N THR A 163 -8.03 8.52 3.29
CA THR A 163 -8.46 9.21 4.51
C THR A 163 -7.26 9.83 5.21
N VAL A 164 -7.42 11.07 5.66
CA VAL A 164 -6.50 11.72 6.60
C VAL A 164 -7.28 12.15 7.85
N LEU A 165 -6.71 11.87 9.02
CA LEU A 165 -7.11 12.45 10.29
C LEU A 165 -6.07 13.48 10.67
N SER A 166 -6.45 14.75 10.82
CA SER A 166 -5.53 15.82 11.22
C SER A 166 -6.05 16.61 12.39
N ARG A 167 -5.13 17.20 13.15
CA ARG A 167 -5.42 18.21 14.16
C ARG A 167 -4.29 19.22 14.18
N ALA A 168 -4.62 20.46 14.45
CA ALA A 168 -3.65 21.52 14.62
C ALA A 168 -3.88 22.24 15.95
N ALA A 169 -2.82 22.41 16.73
CA ALA A 169 -2.84 23.14 17.99
C ALA A 169 -1.50 23.85 18.18
N ASP A 170 -1.54 25.10 18.63
CA ASP A 170 -0.34 25.89 18.97
C ASP A 170 0.74 25.95 17.86
N GLY A 171 0.30 25.97 16.59
CA GLY A 171 1.19 25.98 15.43
C GLY A 171 1.72 24.62 14.99
N VAL A 172 1.45 23.56 15.77
CA VAL A 172 1.83 22.18 15.46
C VAL A 172 0.68 21.47 14.77
N THR A 173 0.97 20.84 13.64
CA THR A 173 0.05 19.97 12.91
C THR A 173 0.43 18.52 13.16
N VAL A 174 -0.55 17.71 13.55
CA VAL A 174 -0.44 16.26 13.64
C VAL A 174 -1.41 15.66 12.63
N LEU A 175 -0.96 14.69 11.85
CA LEU A 175 -1.83 13.96 10.95
C LEU A 175 -1.51 12.47 10.91
N VAL A 176 -2.53 11.69 10.55
CA VAL A 176 -2.45 10.26 10.27
C VAL A 176 -3.15 10.00 8.94
N THR A 177 -2.46 9.37 7.99
CA THR A 177 -2.96 9.14 6.63
C THR A 177 -2.37 7.86 6.04
N GLY A 178 -3.02 7.25 5.06
CA GLY A 178 -2.45 6.11 4.33
C GLY A 178 -3.50 5.28 3.59
N SER A 179 -3.08 4.09 3.14
CA SER A 179 -3.96 3.13 2.46
C SER A 179 -4.76 2.26 3.42
N ALA A 180 -4.42 2.28 4.72
CA ALA A 180 -5.12 1.55 5.76
C ALA A 180 -6.58 1.99 5.91
N THR A 181 -7.37 1.11 6.52
CA THR A 181 -8.79 1.38 6.81
C THR A 181 -8.93 2.55 7.79
N ASP A 182 -10.09 3.21 7.78
CA ASP A 182 -10.37 4.32 8.70
C ASP A 182 -10.21 3.92 10.16
N GLU A 183 -10.63 2.71 10.51
CA GLU A 183 -10.49 2.15 11.86
C GLU A 183 -9.03 1.95 12.25
N GLU A 184 -8.19 1.50 11.31
CA GLU A 184 -6.76 1.30 11.56
C GLU A 184 -6.01 2.64 11.66
N LEU A 185 -6.36 3.63 10.83
CA LEU A 185 -5.84 5.00 10.94
C LEU A 185 -6.29 5.66 12.26
N ALA A 186 -7.55 5.47 12.66
CA ALA A 186 -8.06 5.95 13.94
C ALA A 186 -7.34 5.29 15.12
N THR A 187 -6.95 4.01 15.01
CA THR A 187 -6.15 3.33 16.03
C THR A 187 -4.78 3.99 16.20
N VAL A 188 -4.11 4.35 15.09
CA VAL A 188 -2.84 5.09 15.15
C VAL A 188 -3.03 6.49 15.73
N ALA A 189 -4.07 7.20 15.32
CA ALA A 189 -4.40 8.53 15.86
C ALA A 189 -4.73 8.49 17.37
N ALA A 190 -5.45 7.48 17.85
CA ALA A 190 -5.79 7.30 19.26
C ALA A 190 -4.58 6.97 20.14
N ALA A 191 -3.56 6.36 19.55
CA ALA A 191 -2.30 6.00 20.20
C ALA A 191 -1.33 7.19 20.33
N VAL A 192 -1.61 8.35 19.72
CA VAL A 192 -0.75 9.53 19.80
C VAL A 192 -0.70 10.06 21.24
N ARG A 193 0.49 10.05 21.84
CA ARG A 193 0.75 10.54 23.20
C ARG A 193 1.95 11.51 23.19
N PRO A 194 2.04 12.41 24.19
CA PRO A 194 3.26 13.16 24.45
C PRO A 194 4.45 12.21 24.64
N TYR A 195 5.58 12.53 24.02
CA TYR A 195 6.82 11.79 24.25
C TYR A 195 7.35 12.12 25.66
N SER A 196 7.41 11.09 26.51
CA SER A 196 8.11 11.12 27.79
C SER A 196 9.34 10.21 27.66
N GLY A 197 10.53 10.82 27.55
CA GLY A 197 11.80 10.10 27.41
C GLY A 197 12.22 9.27 28.62
#